data_AF-A0A8H6Q8R4-F1
#
_entry.id   AF-A0A8H6Q8R4-F1
#
_cell.length_a   1.000
_cell.length_b   1.000
_cell.length_c   1.000
_cell.angle_alpha   90.00
_cell.angle_beta   90.00
_cell.angle_gamma   90.00
#
_symmetry.space_group_name_H-M   'P 1'
#
loop_
_entity.id
_entity.type
_entity.pdbx_description
1 polymer ?
#
loop_
_entity_poly.entity_id
_entity_poly.type
_entity_poly.pdbx_seq_one_letter_code
_entity_poly.pdbx_strand_id
1 'polypeptide(L)'
;MSVQDWEIRARRAKDVLLNSVPKQWILPAHKLPPAHQKNVEDFPRKSGVLNDREVSITEMSATALVAGMGADLLSAEEVVIAFLKRAVLGHQLLNFATEFMAERAIARAKELDEHFKRTGKLVGPLHGVPISVKEHIAIKGRTCNAGFVAWVDDIANEDALLVQYLEKAGAVFHVRTNQPQSLMHLCCDNNLTGPTTNPYNRTLTPGGSSGGEGASMGFKCAALGVGTDIGGSVRAPAGFCGAYGFRPTTLRLPGTGIKVPGAGQESIRGTAGPLASQSVEDLDLFQRAILDQEPWEIETSLVPIPWRRVKATKAMTVGIMWDDGTDYADASAPIRPSPELCNTPKKSSSQPA
;
A
#
# COMPACT_ATOMS: atom_id res chain seq x y z
N MET A 1 15.81 30.24 4.80
CA MET A 1 14.35 30.28 4.59
C MET A 1 13.76 31.15 5.68
N SER A 2 13.07 32.24 5.34
CA SER A 2 12.29 32.98 6.34
C SER A 2 11.10 32.12 6.77
N VAL A 3 10.48 32.42 7.93
CA VAL A 3 9.32 31.69 8.45
C VAL A 3 8.14 31.66 7.44
N GLN A 4 8.05 32.63 6.52
CA GLN A 4 7.00 32.69 5.51
C GLN A 4 7.25 31.78 4.27
N ASP A 5 8.49 31.34 4.01
CA ASP A 5 8.83 30.57 2.79
C ASP A 5 8.39 29.09 2.90
N TRP A 6 8.50 28.49 4.09
CA TRP A 6 8.18 27.07 4.27
C TRP A 6 6.66 26.81 4.22
N GLU A 7 5.82 27.71 4.74
CA GLU A 7 4.36 27.56 4.69
C GLU A 7 3.83 27.63 3.26
N ILE A 8 4.44 28.47 2.41
CA ILE A 8 4.11 28.57 0.98
C ILE A 8 4.43 27.24 0.28
N ARG A 9 5.62 26.66 0.53
CA ARG A 9 6.00 25.36 -0.04
C ARG A 9 5.11 24.24 0.48
N ALA A 10 4.83 24.20 1.78
CA ALA A 10 3.93 23.22 2.37
C ALA A 10 2.52 23.29 1.77
N ARG A 11 2.03 24.51 1.51
CA ARG A 11 0.74 24.73 0.83
C ARG A 11 0.73 24.14 -0.58
N ARG A 12 1.83 24.22 -1.36
CA ARG A 12 1.90 23.58 -2.68
C ARG A 12 1.68 22.07 -2.61
N ALA A 13 2.31 21.38 -1.65
CA ALA A 13 2.09 19.95 -1.46
C ALA A 13 0.63 19.63 -1.11
N LYS A 14 0.01 20.47 -0.26
CA LYS A 14 -1.41 20.36 0.06
C LYS A 14 -2.31 20.64 -1.15
N ASP A 15 -1.95 21.59 -2.00
CA ASP A 15 -2.68 21.93 -3.22
C ASP A 15 -2.63 20.77 -4.23
N VAL A 16 -1.53 20.03 -4.33
CA VAL A 16 -1.47 18.80 -5.14
C VAL A 16 -2.56 17.82 -4.72
N LEU A 17 -2.69 17.54 -3.43
CA LEU A 17 -3.74 16.67 -2.89
C LEU A 17 -5.15 17.24 -3.15
N LEU A 18 -5.36 18.52 -2.84
CA LEU A 18 -6.65 19.17 -2.99
C LEU A 18 -7.09 19.24 -4.45
N ASN A 19 -6.18 19.42 -5.40
CA ASN A 19 -6.52 19.50 -6.83
C ASN A 19 -6.71 18.11 -7.44
N SER A 20 -5.99 17.10 -6.94
CA SER A 20 -6.03 15.75 -7.50
C SER A 20 -7.20 14.90 -7.01
N VAL A 21 -7.74 15.14 -5.81
CA VAL A 21 -8.84 14.34 -5.26
C VAL A 21 -10.11 14.43 -6.13
N PRO A 22 -10.68 13.29 -6.61
CA PRO A 22 -11.89 13.27 -7.42
C PRO A 22 -13.10 13.86 -6.69
N LYS A 23 -13.55 15.05 -7.12
CA LYS A 23 -14.58 15.85 -6.43
C LYS A 23 -15.95 15.20 -6.43
N GLN A 24 -16.27 14.43 -7.47
CA GLN A 24 -17.55 13.76 -7.63
C GLN A 24 -17.84 12.69 -6.58
N TRP A 25 -16.82 12.22 -5.84
CA TRP A 25 -16.97 11.20 -4.79
C TRP A 25 -16.76 11.74 -3.38
N ILE A 26 -16.52 13.04 -3.25
CA ILE A 26 -16.40 13.70 -1.94
C ILE A 26 -17.78 13.83 -1.31
N LEU A 27 -17.94 13.29 -0.11
CA LEU A 27 -19.13 13.50 0.70
C LEU A 27 -19.05 14.83 1.47
N PRO A 28 -20.16 15.57 1.62
CA PRO A 28 -20.20 16.73 2.50
C PRO A 28 -20.04 16.29 3.96
N ALA A 29 -19.51 17.18 4.81
CA ALA A 29 -19.14 16.86 6.20
C ALA A 29 -20.29 16.25 7.03
N HIS A 30 -21.54 16.67 6.82
CA HIS A 30 -22.71 16.15 7.53
C HIS A 30 -23.09 14.70 7.15
N LYS A 31 -22.54 14.16 6.04
CA LYS A 31 -22.71 12.76 5.64
C LYS A 31 -21.55 11.88 6.09
N LEU A 32 -20.49 12.44 6.66
CA LEU A 32 -19.38 11.67 7.20
C LEU A 32 -19.71 11.19 8.62
N PRO A 33 -19.10 10.07 9.09
CA PRO A 33 -19.19 9.64 10.47
C PRO A 33 -18.75 10.76 11.42
N PRO A 34 -19.51 11.00 12.51
CA PRO A 34 -19.19 12.06 13.46
C PRO A 34 -17.83 11.81 14.10
N ALA A 35 -17.13 12.86 14.53
CA ALA A 35 -15.75 12.77 15.02
C ALA A 35 -15.55 11.78 16.20
N HIS A 36 -16.59 11.54 17.01
CA HIS A 36 -16.53 10.59 18.13
C HIS A 36 -16.60 9.12 17.69
N GLN A 37 -17.05 8.82 16.47
CA GLN A 37 -17.06 7.45 15.95
C GLN A 37 -15.63 7.01 15.64
N LYS A 38 -15.10 6.07 16.42
CA LYS A 38 -13.71 5.63 16.30
C LYS A 38 -13.47 4.68 15.13
N ASN A 39 -14.24 3.60 15.05
CA ASN A 39 -14.16 2.63 13.96
C ASN A 39 -15.00 3.12 12.78
N VAL A 40 -14.39 3.18 11.59
CA VAL A 40 -15.04 3.57 10.35
C VAL A 40 -14.89 2.53 9.24
N GLU A 41 -14.34 1.36 9.52
CA GLU A 41 -14.03 0.32 8.51
C GLU A 41 -15.23 -0.07 7.64
N ASP A 42 -16.44 -0.03 8.21
CA ASP A 42 -17.69 -0.43 7.56
C ASP A 42 -18.35 0.70 6.77
N PHE A 43 -17.82 1.92 6.88
CA PHE A 43 -18.40 3.12 6.26
C PHE A 43 -18.54 3.05 4.75
N PRO A 44 -17.64 2.40 3.96
CA PRO A 44 -17.86 2.26 2.51
C PRO A 44 -19.22 1.67 2.16
N ARG A 45 -19.75 0.73 2.96
CA ARG A 45 -21.08 0.11 2.77
C ARG A 45 -22.25 1.03 3.13
N LYS A 46 -22.01 1.99 4.03
CA LYS A 46 -23.02 2.93 4.56
C LYS A 46 -23.02 4.29 3.87
N SER A 47 -21.97 4.58 3.10
CA SER A 47 -21.70 5.90 2.52
C SER A 47 -22.66 6.32 1.41
N GLY A 48 -23.23 5.35 0.69
CA GLY A 48 -24.00 5.57 -0.54
C GLY A 48 -23.14 5.98 -1.75
N VAL A 49 -21.80 6.02 -1.64
CA VAL A 49 -20.88 6.33 -2.75
C VAL A 49 -20.56 5.10 -3.59
N LEU A 50 -20.37 3.95 -2.91
CA LEU A 50 -20.17 2.66 -3.55
C LEU A 50 -21.49 1.88 -3.54
N ASN A 51 -21.79 1.22 -4.66
CA ASN A 51 -22.84 0.19 -4.71
C ASN A 51 -22.30 -1.18 -4.22
N ASP A 52 -23.19 -2.16 -4.05
CA ASP A 52 -22.81 -3.49 -3.53
C ASP A 52 -21.77 -4.21 -4.40
N ARG A 53 -21.80 -4.01 -5.72
CA ARG A 53 -20.83 -4.58 -6.65
C ARG A 53 -19.46 -3.95 -6.47
N GLU A 54 -19.37 -2.63 -6.35
CA GLU A 54 -18.13 -1.90 -6.10
C GLU A 54 -17.53 -2.21 -4.72
N VAL A 55 -18.39 -2.40 -3.71
CA VAL A 55 -17.97 -2.88 -2.39
C VAL A 55 -17.38 -4.28 -2.50
N SER A 56 -18.03 -5.19 -3.22
CA SER A 56 -17.53 -6.56 -3.44
C SER A 56 -16.17 -6.56 -4.15
N ILE A 57 -16.04 -5.79 -5.23
CA ILE A 57 -14.79 -5.64 -5.98
C ILE A 57 -13.64 -5.18 -5.07
N THR A 58 -13.87 -4.15 -4.26
CA THR A 58 -12.85 -3.61 -3.34
C THR A 58 -12.56 -4.50 -2.13
N GLU A 59 -13.22 -5.65 -2.02
CA GLU A 59 -12.98 -6.69 -1.03
C GLU A 59 -12.38 -7.98 -1.62
N MET A 60 -12.16 -8.01 -2.93
CA MET A 60 -11.45 -9.10 -3.59
C MET A 60 -9.93 -8.94 -3.39
N SER A 61 -9.24 -10.08 -3.30
CA SER A 61 -7.77 -10.12 -3.38
C SER A 61 -7.29 -9.67 -4.77
N ALA A 62 -6.06 -9.16 -4.87
CA ALA A 62 -5.45 -8.82 -6.16
C ALA A 62 -5.45 -10.03 -7.11
N THR A 63 -5.17 -11.22 -6.58
CA THR A 63 -5.22 -12.47 -7.33
C THR A 63 -6.64 -12.75 -7.88
N ALA A 64 -7.69 -12.52 -7.09
CA ALA A 64 -9.07 -12.71 -7.53
C ALA A 64 -9.51 -11.67 -8.56
N LEU A 65 -9.06 -10.41 -8.41
CA LEU A 65 -9.32 -9.35 -9.40
C LEU A 65 -8.74 -9.71 -10.77
N VAL A 66 -7.47 -10.14 -10.80
CA VAL A 66 -6.80 -10.56 -12.05
C VAL A 66 -7.52 -11.76 -12.67
N ALA A 67 -7.92 -12.75 -11.87
CA ALA A 67 -8.67 -13.90 -12.36
C ALA A 67 -10.04 -13.49 -12.94
N GLY A 68 -10.75 -12.57 -12.28
CA GLY A 68 -12.03 -12.05 -12.74
C GLY A 68 -11.93 -11.30 -14.06
N MET A 69 -10.88 -10.47 -14.22
CA MET A 69 -10.60 -9.79 -15.50
C MET A 69 -10.21 -10.78 -16.61
N GLY A 70 -9.38 -11.78 -16.30
CA GLY A 70 -9.02 -12.83 -17.26
C GLY A 70 -10.19 -13.72 -17.69
N ALA A 71 -11.26 -13.76 -16.90
CA ALA A 71 -12.51 -14.45 -17.19
C ALA A 71 -13.59 -13.54 -17.80
N ASP A 72 -13.26 -12.28 -18.12
CA ASP A 72 -14.20 -11.27 -18.65
C ASP A 72 -15.41 -10.99 -17.73
N LEU A 73 -15.26 -11.21 -16.42
CA LEU A 73 -16.29 -10.95 -15.40
C LEU A 73 -16.19 -9.54 -14.79
N LEU A 74 -15.01 -8.94 -14.90
CA LEU A 74 -14.64 -7.62 -14.44
C LEU A 74 -13.87 -6.90 -15.55
N SER A 75 -14.00 -5.58 -15.65
CA SER A 75 -13.07 -4.75 -16.43
C SER A 75 -12.10 -4.03 -15.51
N ALA A 76 -10.90 -3.72 -16.00
CA ALA A 76 -9.92 -2.94 -15.27
C ALA A 76 -10.46 -1.54 -14.93
N GLU A 77 -11.21 -0.91 -15.84
CA GLU A 77 -11.85 0.39 -15.58
C GLU A 77 -12.82 0.31 -14.40
N GLU A 78 -13.68 -0.71 -14.36
CA GLU A 78 -14.62 -0.94 -13.27
C GLU A 78 -13.90 -1.10 -11.93
N VAL A 79 -12.85 -1.93 -11.92
CA VAL A 79 -12.04 -2.18 -10.73
C VAL A 79 -11.39 -0.89 -10.22
N VAL A 80 -10.71 -0.15 -11.09
CA VAL A 80 -10.00 1.09 -10.72
C VAL A 80 -10.96 2.15 -10.21
N ILE A 81 -12.13 2.32 -10.82
CA ILE A 81 -13.16 3.28 -10.36
C ILE A 81 -13.66 2.90 -8.96
N ALA A 82 -13.95 1.62 -8.71
CA ALA A 82 -14.40 1.17 -7.39
C ALA A 82 -13.37 1.47 -6.28
N PHE A 83 -12.09 1.20 -6.54
CA PHE A 83 -11.01 1.51 -5.60
C PHE A 83 -10.79 3.02 -5.42
N LEU A 84 -10.86 3.81 -6.49
CA LEU A 84 -10.76 5.27 -6.38
C LEU A 84 -11.90 5.87 -5.53
N LYS A 85 -13.14 5.41 -5.71
CA LYS A 85 -14.28 5.82 -4.86
C LYS A 85 -14.00 5.54 -3.38
N ARG A 86 -13.55 4.32 -3.06
CA ARG A 86 -13.22 3.93 -1.68
C ARG A 86 -12.02 4.73 -1.14
N ALA A 87 -11.02 5.01 -1.98
CA ALA A 87 -9.86 5.82 -1.61
C ALA A 87 -10.24 7.27 -1.29
N VAL A 88 -11.18 7.87 -2.03
CA VAL A 88 -11.68 9.22 -1.70
C VAL A 88 -12.34 9.23 -0.32
N LEU A 89 -13.23 8.27 -0.04
CA LEU A 89 -13.84 8.11 1.29
C LEU A 89 -12.79 7.90 2.39
N GLY A 90 -11.86 6.98 2.17
CA GLY A 90 -10.78 6.69 3.12
C GLY A 90 -9.95 7.94 3.40
N HIS A 91 -9.69 8.77 2.38
CA HIS A 91 -8.93 10.00 2.56
C HIS A 91 -9.69 11.02 3.40
N GLN A 92 -11.00 11.20 3.17
CA GLN A 92 -11.84 12.09 3.99
C GLN A 92 -11.88 11.69 5.47
N LEU A 93 -11.72 10.40 5.77
CA LEU A 93 -11.80 9.87 7.13
C LEU A 93 -10.45 9.76 7.84
N LEU A 94 -9.40 9.44 7.09
CA LEU A 94 -8.11 8.99 7.62
C LEU A 94 -6.94 9.87 7.22
N ASN A 95 -7.12 10.79 6.25
CA ASN A 95 -6.06 11.66 5.73
C ASN A 95 -4.79 10.87 5.29
N PHE A 96 -4.99 9.77 4.56
CA PHE A 96 -3.90 8.84 4.22
C PHE A 96 -3.17 9.13 2.91
N ALA A 97 -3.70 10.01 2.06
CA ALA A 97 -3.23 10.24 0.70
C ALA A 97 -2.48 11.57 0.59
N THR A 98 -1.50 11.63 -0.31
CA THR A 98 -0.78 12.87 -0.67
C THR A 98 -1.14 13.34 -2.07
N GLU A 99 -1.63 12.44 -2.93
CA GLU A 99 -2.00 12.75 -4.32
C GLU A 99 -2.87 11.62 -4.89
N PHE A 100 -3.91 11.95 -5.65
CA PHE A 100 -4.67 10.98 -6.44
C PHE A 100 -4.24 11.03 -7.91
N MET A 101 -4.07 9.88 -8.54
CA MET A 101 -3.67 9.78 -9.95
C MET A 101 -4.86 9.31 -10.81
N ALA A 102 -6.07 9.79 -10.51
CA ALA A 102 -7.31 9.24 -11.04
C ALA A 102 -7.39 9.23 -12.58
N GLU A 103 -7.01 10.32 -13.24
CA GLU A 103 -7.02 10.41 -14.70
C GLU A 103 -6.04 9.42 -15.34
N ARG A 104 -4.79 9.38 -14.85
CA ARG A 104 -3.76 8.41 -15.30
C ARG A 104 -4.22 6.98 -15.06
N ALA A 105 -4.82 6.71 -13.90
CA ALA A 105 -5.27 5.38 -13.51
C ALA A 105 -6.42 4.89 -14.40
N ILE A 106 -7.44 5.72 -14.64
CA ILE A 106 -8.58 5.37 -15.50
C ILE A 106 -8.13 5.21 -16.96
N ALA A 107 -7.26 6.09 -17.46
CA ALA A 107 -6.71 5.94 -18.81
C ALA A 107 -5.94 4.62 -18.97
N ARG A 108 -5.07 4.28 -18.01
CA ARG A 108 -4.33 3.01 -18.02
C ARG A 108 -5.27 1.81 -17.94
N ALA A 109 -6.32 1.88 -17.13
CA ALA A 109 -7.32 0.83 -17.02
C ALA A 109 -8.03 0.56 -18.37
N LYS A 110 -8.40 1.62 -19.09
CA LYS A 110 -9.00 1.52 -20.43
C LYS A 110 -8.06 0.88 -21.45
N GLU A 111 -6.78 1.26 -21.45
CA GLU A 111 -5.77 0.64 -22.33
C GLU A 111 -5.65 -0.88 -22.07
N LEU A 112 -5.73 -1.29 -20.82
CA LEU A 112 -5.68 -2.69 -20.41
C LEU A 112 -6.93 -3.45 -20.89
N ASP A 113 -8.12 -2.86 -20.73
CA ASP A 113 -9.37 -3.42 -21.23
C ASP A 113 -9.38 -3.55 -22.76
N GLU A 114 -8.89 -2.54 -23.48
CA GLU A 114 -8.76 -2.56 -24.94
C GLU A 114 -7.76 -3.62 -25.40
N HIS A 115 -6.63 -3.75 -24.70
CA HIS A 115 -5.66 -4.80 -24.97
C HIS A 115 -6.27 -6.20 -24.81
N PHE A 116 -7.00 -6.43 -23.72
CA PHE A 116 -7.65 -7.71 -23.46
C PHE A 116 -8.71 -8.01 -24.52
N LYS A 117 -9.60 -7.06 -24.83
CA LYS A 117 -10.61 -7.22 -25.89
C LYS A 117 -10.02 -7.55 -27.26
N ARG A 118 -8.87 -6.95 -27.61
CA ARG A 118 -8.21 -7.18 -28.90
C ARG A 118 -7.47 -8.50 -28.97
N THR A 119 -6.87 -8.95 -27.87
CA THR A 119 -5.89 -10.06 -27.90
C THR A 119 -6.36 -11.33 -27.18
N GLY A 120 -7.39 -11.24 -26.33
CA GLY A 120 -7.80 -12.28 -25.40
C GLY A 120 -6.75 -12.60 -24.33
N LYS A 121 -5.75 -11.74 -24.12
CA LYS A 121 -4.62 -11.97 -23.21
C LYS A 121 -4.48 -10.81 -22.23
N LEU A 122 -4.12 -11.15 -20.99
CA LEU A 122 -3.74 -10.16 -19.98
C LEU A 122 -2.32 -9.65 -20.28
N VAL A 123 -2.07 -8.37 -20.03
CA VAL A 123 -0.75 -7.73 -20.18
C VAL A 123 0.30 -8.37 -19.26
N GLY A 124 -0.10 -8.79 -18.06
CA GLY A 124 0.81 -9.38 -17.08
C GLY A 124 0.09 -9.84 -15.81
N PRO A 125 0.85 -10.31 -14.80
CA PRO A 125 0.28 -10.91 -13.59
C PRO A 125 -0.46 -9.92 -12.69
N LEU A 126 -0.31 -8.62 -12.90
CA LEU A 126 -0.99 -7.56 -12.16
C LEU A 126 -1.96 -6.76 -13.03
N HIS A 127 -2.40 -7.31 -14.16
CA HIS A 127 -3.31 -6.64 -15.10
C HIS A 127 -4.50 -6.01 -14.37
N GLY A 128 -4.59 -4.68 -14.41
CA GLY A 128 -5.70 -3.90 -13.87
C GLY A 128 -5.70 -3.75 -12.34
N VAL A 129 -4.72 -4.30 -11.62
CA VAL A 129 -4.67 -4.26 -10.15
C VAL A 129 -4.38 -2.84 -9.66
N PRO A 130 -5.25 -2.23 -8.82
CA PRO A 130 -5.00 -0.90 -8.25
C PRO A 130 -3.95 -0.96 -7.13
N ILE A 131 -2.89 -0.16 -7.27
CA ILE A 131 -1.76 -0.12 -6.33
C ILE A 131 -1.58 1.28 -5.74
N SER A 132 -1.52 1.37 -4.41
CA SER A 132 -1.07 2.57 -3.71
C SER A 132 0.45 2.60 -3.53
N VAL A 133 1.05 3.79 -3.56
CA VAL A 133 2.50 3.95 -3.48
C VAL A 133 2.87 5.00 -2.44
N LYS A 134 3.77 4.66 -1.53
CA LYS A 134 4.31 5.60 -0.55
C LYS A 134 5.04 6.76 -1.24
N GLU A 135 4.81 7.99 -0.77
CA GLU A 135 5.21 9.26 -1.40
C GLU A 135 6.71 9.36 -1.74
N HIS A 136 7.61 8.81 -0.93
CA HIS A 136 9.06 8.88 -1.17
C HIS A 136 9.58 7.91 -2.26
N ILE A 137 8.69 7.16 -2.91
CA ILE A 137 8.99 6.33 -4.07
C ILE A 137 8.69 7.16 -5.32
N ALA A 138 9.70 7.36 -6.16
CA ALA A 138 9.59 8.23 -7.33
C ALA A 138 8.54 7.73 -8.33
N ILE A 139 7.67 8.66 -8.76
CA ILE A 139 6.82 8.53 -9.94
C ILE A 139 7.08 9.77 -10.79
N LYS A 140 7.39 9.58 -12.08
CA LYS A 140 7.75 10.63 -13.02
C LYS A 140 6.75 11.78 -13.01
N GLY A 141 7.24 13.00 -12.88
CA GLY A 141 6.44 14.23 -12.87
C GLY A 141 5.74 14.52 -11.54
N ARG A 142 6.02 13.76 -10.47
CA ARG A 142 5.45 13.96 -9.13
C ARG A 142 6.52 14.33 -8.12
N THR A 143 6.11 15.02 -7.06
CA THR A 143 6.98 15.35 -5.92
C THR A 143 7.51 14.09 -5.23
N CYS A 144 8.70 14.17 -4.66
CA CYS A 144 9.27 13.11 -3.84
C CYS A 144 9.96 13.77 -2.63
N ASN A 145 9.20 13.97 -1.55
CA ASN A 145 9.57 14.88 -0.47
C ASN A 145 9.91 14.24 0.88
N ALA A 146 9.58 12.97 1.12
CA ALA A 146 9.90 12.28 2.38
C ALA A 146 9.40 13.02 3.65
N GLY A 147 8.37 13.88 3.51
CA GLY A 147 7.84 14.75 4.56
C GLY A 147 8.70 16.00 4.84
N PHE A 148 9.74 16.27 4.04
CA PHE A 148 10.54 17.49 4.12
C PHE A 148 9.95 18.60 3.27
N VAL A 149 9.64 19.74 3.89
CA VAL A 149 9.20 20.95 3.18
C VAL A 149 10.23 21.43 2.14
N ALA A 150 11.52 21.23 2.43
CA ALA A 150 12.61 21.59 1.53
C ALA A 150 12.60 20.79 0.21
N TRP A 151 11.95 19.63 0.18
CA TRP A 151 11.93 18.71 -0.97
C TRP A 151 10.61 18.72 -1.74
N VAL A 152 9.66 19.59 -1.39
CA VAL A 152 8.34 19.65 -2.06
C VAL A 152 8.49 19.91 -3.56
N ASP A 153 9.44 20.77 -3.95
CA ASP A 153 9.69 21.12 -5.34
C ASP A 153 10.61 20.09 -6.07
N ASP A 154 11.05 19.02 -5.40
CA ASP A 154 11.85 17.96 -6.02
C ASP A 154 10.95 17.01 -6.79
N ILE A 155 10.75 17.32 -8.06
CA ILE A 155 9.94 16.51 -8.99
C ILE A 155 10.79 15.40 -9.59
N ALA A 156 10.32 14.16 -9.51
CA ALA A 156 11.00 13.01 -10.10
C ALA A 156 10.97 13.08 -11.63
N ASN A 157 12.13 12.87 -12.28
CA ASN A 157 12.22 12.85 -13.74
C ASN A 157 11.85 11.49 -14.36
N GLU A 158 11.93 10.44 -13.55
CA GLU A 158 11.70 9.05 -13.95
C GLU A 158 10.93 8.31 -12.85
N ASP A 159 10.22 7.26 -13.24
CA ASP A 159 9.60 6.34 -12.29
C ASP A 159 10.68 5.50 -11.60
N ALA A 160 10.51 5.19 -10.31
CA ALA A 160 11.38 4.25 -9.63
C ALA A 160 11.39 2.89 -10.37
N LEU A 161 12.53 2.19 -10.35
CA LEU A 161 12.68 0.95 -11.13
C LEU A 161 11.62 -0.10 -10.74
N LEU A 162 11.29 -0.16 -9.44
CA LEU A 162 10.20 -0.98 -8.92
C LEU A 162 8.82 -0.63 -9.53
N VAL A 163 8.51 0.67 -9.67
CA VAL A 163 7.27 1.18 -10.25
C VAL A 163 7.18 0.78 -11.72
N GLN A 164 8.28 0.89 -12.47
CA GLN A 164 8.35 0.48 -13.87
C GLN A 164 8.04 -1.02 -14.05
N TYR A 165 8.62 -1.89 -13.21
CA TYR A 165 8.36 -3.33 -13.26
C TYR A 165 6.90 -3.66 -12.95
N LEU A 166 6.30 -3.02 -11.95
CA LEU A 166 4.90 -3.21 -11.60
C LEU A 166 3.95 -2.73 -12.71
N GLU A 167 4.20 -1.56 -13.31
CA GLU A 167 3.40 -1.03 -14.43
C GLU A 167 3.50 -1.92 -15.68
N LYS A 168 4.70 -2.45 -15.96
CA LYS A 168 4.93 -3.46 -17.02
C LYS A 168 4.20 -4.78 -16.74
N ALA A 169 4.06 -5.16 -15.47
CA ALA A 169 3.25 -6.31 -15.06
C ALA A 169 1.73 -6.04 -15.16
N GLY A 170 1.32 -4.83 -15.53
CA GLY A 170 -0.08 -4.45 -15.76
C GLY A 170 -0.74 -3.72 -14.58
N ALA A 171 0.00 -3.36 -13.54
CA ALA A 171 -0.53 -2.64 -12.38
C ALA A 171 -1.01 -1.22 -12.75
N VAL A 172 -1.95 -0.72 -11.96
CA VAL A 172 -2.51 0.63 -12.11
C VAL A 172 -2.28 1.43 -10.83
N PHE A 173 -1.42 2.44 -10.88
CA PHE A 173 -1.17 3.32 -9.74
C PHE A 173 -2.23 4.44 -9.67
N HIS A 174 -3.01 4.46 -8.59
CA HIS A 174 -4.15 5.37 -8.45
C HIS A 174 -4.03 6.38 -7.31
N VAL A 175 -3.17 6.14 -6.32
CA VAL A 175 -3.00 7.03 -5.17
C VAL A 175 -1.59 6.97 -4.59
N ARG A 176 -1.06 8.12 -4.19
CA ARG A 176 0.16 8.22 -3.39
C ARG A 176 -0.17 8.42 -1.92
N THR A 177 0.57 7.79 -1.02
CA THR A 177 0.21 7.71 0.40
C THR A 177 1.18 8.45 1.32
N ASN A 178 0.61 8.90 2.44
CA ASN A 178 1.27 9.71 3.44
C ASN A 178 2.27 8.91 4.28
N GLN A 179 3.19 9.64 4.90
CA GLN A 179 4.33 9.12 5.66
C GLN A 179 4.74 10.15 6.73
N PRO A 180 5.39 9.75 7.84
CA PRO A 180 5.88 10.71 8.81
C PRO A 180 7.02 11.55 8.24
N GLN A 181 7.22 12.73 8.83
CA GLN A 181 8.37 13.57 8.52
C GLN A 181 9.68 12.77 8.67
N SER A 182 10.55 12.85 7.67
CA SER A 182 11.84 12.14 7.57
C SER A 182 11.78 10.61 7.46
N LEU A 183 10.59 10.01 7.41
CA LEU A 183 10.40 8.54 7.33
C LEU A 183 10.83 7.75 8.58
N MET A 184 11.35 8.41 9.61
CA MET A 184 12.02 7.77 10.76
C MET A 184 11.13 7.69 12.02
N HIS A 185 9.84 7.40 11.83
CA HIS A 185 8.92 7.15 12.94
C HIS A 185 7.91 6.03 12.60
N LEU A 186 7.48 5.29 13.63
CA LEU A 186 6.38 4.31 13.55
C LEU A 186 5.01 4.95 13.82
N CYS A 187 4.86 6.21 13.40
CA CYS A 187 3.60 6.94 13.29
C CYS A 187 3.53 7.63 11.93
N CYS A 188 2.52 8.45 11.67
CA CYS A 188 2.33 9.06 10.36
C CYS A 188 1.80 10.49 10.49
N ASP A 189 2.72 11.45 10.65
CA ASP A 189 2.42 12.88 10.74
C ASP A 189 3.59 13.71 10.16
N ASN A 190 3.26 14.80 9.47
CA ASN A 190 4.22 15.74 8.89
C ASN A 190 3.57 17.11 8.61
N ASN A 191 4.37 18.14 8.40
CA ASN A 191 3.91 19.51 8.17
C ASN A 191 3.30 19.78 6.77
N LEU A 192 3.25 18.79 5.87
CA LEU A 192 2.71 18.91 4.51
C LEU A 192 1.25 18.44 4.45
N THR A 193 1.02 17.20 4.90
CA THR A 193 -0.27 16.51 4.84
C THR A 193 -0.97 16.47 6.21
N GLY A 194 -0.21 16.53 7.30
CA GLY A 194 -0.72 16.34 8.66
C GLY A 194 -0.88 14.86 9.04
N PRO A 195 -1.58 14.58 10.15
CA PRO A 195 -1.66 13.24 10.71
C PRO A 195 -2.57 12.34 9.88
N THR A 196 -2.14 11.09 9.69
CA THR A 196 -2.97 9.98 9.22
C THR A 196 -3.46 9.17 10.42
N THR A 197 -4.69 8.68 10.37
CA THR A 197 -5.31 7.91 11.47
C THR A 197 -5.66 6.48 11.07
N ASN A 198 -5.91 5.63 12.06
CA ASN A 198 -6.21 4.22 11.87
C ASN A 198 -7.71 3.98 11.55
N PRO A 199 -8.06 3.13 10.56
CA PRO A 199 -9.46 2.84 10.19
C PRO A 199 -10.29 2.18 11.31
N TYR A 200 -9.68 1.35 12.16
CA TYR A 200 -10.35 0.68 13.28
C TYR A 200 -10.54 1.62 14.47
N ASN A 201 -9.69 2.63 14.59
CA ASN A 201 -9.81 3.64 15.63
C ASN A 201 -9.11 4.95 15.21
N ARG A 202 -9.91 5.93 14.78
CA ARG A 202 -9.42 7.24 14.31
C ARG A 202 -8.69 8.08 15.37
N THR A 203 -8.65 7.66 16.64
CA THR A 203 -7.83 8.30 17.67
C THR A 203 -6.45 7.66 17.83
N LEU A 204 -6.12 6.64 17.03
CA LEU A 204 -4.84 5.93 17.06
C LEU A 204 -4.06 6.15 15.76
N THR A 205 -2.74 5.97 15.87
CA THR A 205 -1.86 5.97 14.71
C THR A 205 -2.10 4.74 13.83
N PRO A 206 -1.99 4.86 12.50
CA PRO A 206 -1.96 3.71 11.61
C PRO A 206 -0.59 2.99 11.64
N GLY A 207 0.32 3.39 12.52
CA GLY A 207 1.72 2.97 12.49
C GLY A 207 2.51 3.82 11.49
N GLY A 208 3.72 3.37 11.18
CA GLY A 208 4.61 4.08 10.26
C GLY A 208 5.87 3.29 9.98
N SER A 209 6.75 3.75 9.10
CA SER A 209 6.60 5.01 8.35
C SER A 209 5.74 4.90 7.10
N SER A 210 5.30 3.70 6.69
CA SER A 210 4.32 3.52 5.61
C SER A 210 2.89 3.60 6.16
N GLY A 211 2.61 4.60 7.01
CA GLY A 211 1.33 4.71 7.71
C GLY A 211 0.15 5.00 6.80
N GLY A 212 0.37 5.78 5.74
CA GLY A 212 -0.62 5.97 4.68
C GLY A 212 -0.97 4.68 3.95
N GLU A 213 0.03 3.82 3.66
CA GLU A 213 -0.22 2.48 3.11
C GLU A 213 -0.99 1.60 4.09
N GLY A 214 -0.64 1.60 5.39
CA GLY A 214 -1.39 0.84 6.40
C GLY A 214 -2.86 1.25 6.46
N ALA A 215 -3.13 2.56 6.56
CA ALA A 215 -4.50 3.09 6.53
C ALA A 215 -5.23 2.78 5.21
N SER A 216 -4.53 2.88 4.07
CA SER A 216 -5.05 2.50 2.75
C SER A 216 -5.48 1.03 2.73
N MET A 217 -4.64 0.11 3.20
CA MET A 217 -4.93 -1.32 3.18
C MET A 217 -6.06 -1.69 4.16
N GLY A 218 -6.02 -1.18 5.39
CA GLY A 218 -7.05 -1.47 6.40
C GLY A 218 -8.43 -0.92 6.01
N PHE A 219 -8.47 0.19 5.26
CA PHE A 219 -9.70 0.72 4.69
C PHE A 219 -9.97 0.21 3.25
N LYS A 220 -9.14 -0.70 2.74
CA LYS A 220 -9.24 -1.33 1.42
C LYS A 220 -9.30 -0.31 0.25
N CYS A 221 -8.59 0.80 0.37
CA CYS A 221 -8.45 1.85 -0.65
C CYS A 221 -7.62 1.41 -1.86
N ALA A 222 -6.86 0.32 -1.74
CA ALA A 222 -6.07 -0.30 -2.77
C ALA A 222 -6.00 -1.82 -2.54
N ALA A 223 -5.74 -2.60 -3.60
CA ALA A 223 -5.58 -4.05 -3.49
C ALA A 223 -4.19 -4.40 -2.97
N LEU A 224 -3.17 -3.71 -3.51
CA LEU A 224 -1.78 -3.80 -3.11
C LEU A 224 -1.22 -2.41 -2.80
N GLY A 225 -0.20 -2.37 -1.95
CA GLY A 225 0.50 -1.16 -1.54
C GLY A 225 2.01 -1.34 -1.61
N VAL A 226 2.74 -0.27 -1.90
CA VAL A 226 4.21 -0.27 -1.91
C VAL A 226 4.74 0.61 -0.78
N GLY A 227 5.29 -0.04 0.25
CA GLY A 227 5.95 0.61 1.37
C GLY A 227 7.47 0.38 1.37
N THR A 228 8.12 0.88 2.41
CA THR A 228 9.55 0.62 2.68
C THR A 228 9.77 0.31 4.15
N ASP A 229 10.75 -0.54 4.46
CA ASP A 229 11.01 -1.05 5.81
C ASP A 229 12.51 -1.14 6.10
N ILE A 230 12.97 -0.27 7.00
CA ILE A 230 14.31 -0.31 7.62
C ILE A 230 14.25 -0.85 9.05
N GLY A 231 13.20 -0.49 9.81
CA GLY A 231 13.04 -0.82 11.23
C GLY A 231 11.61 -1.19 11.63
N GLY A 232 10.78 -1.65 10.69
CA GLY A 232 9.37 -2.00 10.92
C GLY A 232 8.39 -1.27 10.02
N SER A 233 8.86 -0.41 9.12
CA SER A 233 8.01 0.55 8.42
C SER A 233 7.01 -0.01 7.40
N VAL A 234 7.04 -1.31 7.09
CA VAL A 234 5.96 -2.04 6.38
C VAL A 234 5.16 -2.88 7.38
N ARG A 235 5.86 -3.59 8.27
CA ARG A 235 5.24 -4.55 9.20
C ARG A 235 4.39 -3.89 10.29
N ALA A 236 4.85 -2.79 10.88
CA ALA A 236 4.13 -2.05 11.90
C ALA A 236 2.79 -1.48 11.38
N PRO A 237 2.75 -0.73 10.26
CA PRO A 237 1.49 -0.22 9.76
C PRO A 237 0.56 -1.33 9.24
N ALA A 238 1.11 -2.43 8.70
CA ALA A 238 0.31 -3.59 8.36
C ALA A 238 -0.36 -4.20 9.60
N GLY A 239 0.40 -4.46 10.67
CA GLY A 239 -0.12 -5.01 11.92
C GLY A 239 -1.12 -4.09 12.62
N PHE A 240 -0.88 -2.78 12.63
CA PHE A 240 -1.76 -1.81 13.29
C PHE A 240 -3.09 -1.63 12.55
N CYS A 241 -3.07 -1.74 11.21
CA CYS A 241 -4.24 -1.56 10.37
C CYS A 241 -4.80 -2.87 9.79
N GLY A 242 -4.55 -4.01 10.45
CA GLY A 242 -5.18 -5.29 10.09
C GLY A 242 -4.89 -5.77 8.67
N ALA A 243 -3.76 -5.36 8.10
CA ALA A 243 -3.34 -5.69 6.75
C ALA A 243 -2.20 -6.71 6.75
N TYR A 244 -1.92 -7.27 5.58
CA TYR A 244 -0.75 -8.12 5.38
C TYR A 244 0.43 -7.26 4.92
N GLY A 245 1.61 -7.49 5.48
CA GLY A 245 2.82 -6.76 5.12
C GLY A 245 4.03 -7.66 5.11
N PHE A 246 4.85 -7.56 4.08
CA PHE A 246 6.07 -8.35 3.95
C PHE A 246 7.27 -7.43 3.79
N ARG A 247 8.28 -7.63 4.65
CA ARG A 247 9.62 -7.05 4.47
C ARG A 247 10.50 -8.15 3.86
N PRO A 248 10.85 -8.07 2.56
CA PRO A 248 11.80 -8.98 1.95
C PRO A 248 13.20 -8.86 2.58
N THR A 249 14.08 -9.80 2.26
CA THR A 249 15.51 -9.60 2.46
C THR A 249 15.96 -8.35 1.69
N THR A 250 16.87 -7.56 2.26
CA THR A 250 17.45 -6.40 1.60
C THR A 250 18.15 -6.79 0.29
N LEU A 251 18.23 -5.87 -0.67
CA LEU A 251 18.77 -6.12 -2.01
C LEU A 251 18.03 -7.20 -2.81
N ARG A 252 16.79 -7.54 -2.41
CA ARG A 252 15.93 -8.44 -3.19
C ARG A 252 15.07 -7.69 -4.22
N LEU A 253 14.58 -6.51 -3.88
CA LEU A 253 13.79 -5.65 -4.76
C LEU A 253 14.58 -4.39 -5.13
N PRO A 254 14.34 -3.80 -6.32
CA PRO A 254 14.97 -2.54 -6.73
C PRO A 254 14.86 -1.43 -5.70
N GLY A 255 15.98 -0.73 -5.45
CA GLY A 255 16.04 0.49 -4.65
C GLY A 255 16.14 1.77 -5.48
N THR A 256 16.47 1.65 -6.77
CA THR A 256 16.64 2.80 -7.67
C THR A 256 15.35 3.64 -7.75
N GLY A 257 15.48 4.93 -7.47
CA GLY A 257 14.36 5.89 -7.46
C GLY A 257 13.60 5.98 -6.13
N ILE A 258 14.03 5.29 -5.07
CA ILE A 258 13.51 5.50 -3.72
C ILE A 258 14.34 6.56 -3.02
N LYS A 259 13.72 7.68 -2.62
CA LYS A 259 14.43 8.81 -2.00
C LYS A 259 14.42 8.69 -0.49
N VAL A 260 15.59 8.81 0.13
CA VAL A 260 15.77 8.72 1.59
C VAL A 260 16.68 9.83 2.11
N PRO A 261 16.50 10.32 3.35
CA PRO A 261 17.36 11.36 3.93
C PRO A 261 18.79 10.89 4.27
N GLY A 262 19.00 9.59 4.47
CA GLY A 262 20.29 9.00 4.85
C GLY A 262 20.92 8.17 3.73
N ALA A 263 21.09 8.73 2.53
CA ALA A 263 21.74 8.02 1.43
C ALA A 263 23.17 7.58 1.78
N GLY A 264 23.58 6.39 1.32
CA GLY A 264 24.90 5.82 1.59
C GLY A 264 25.06 5.08 2.93
N GLN A 265 23.99 4.96 3.73
CA GLN A 265 24.00 4.09 4.90
C GLN A 265 23.93 2.63 4.47
N GLU A 266 24.91 1.83 4.90
CA GLU A 266 25.00 0.41 4.52
C GLU A 266 24.90 -0.59 5.68
N SER A 267 24.94 -0.13 6.94
CA SER A 267 24.92 -1.02 8.11
C SER A 267 23.54 -1.59 8.42
N ILE A 268 22.46 -0.86 8.12
CA ILE A 268 21.07 -1.29 8.29
C ILE A 268 20.31 -0.84 7.04
N ARG A 269 20.30 -1.70 6.02
CA ARG A 269 19.66 -1.38 4.75
C ARG A 269 18.13 -1.42 4.87
N GLY A 270 17.49 -0.37 4.39
CA GLY A 270 16.06 -0.37 4.09
C GLY A 270 15.75 -1.22 2.85
N THR A 271 14.51 -1.63 2.70
CA THR A 271 14.03 -2.33 1.50
C THR A 271 12.58 -1.96 1.20
N ALA A 272 12.20 -1.97 -0.08
CA ALA A 272 10.81 -1.91 -0.46
C ALA A 272 10.09 -3.21 -0.07
N GLY A 273 8.79 -3.12 0.21
CA GLY A 273 8.00 -4.29 0.55
C GLY A 273 6.52 -4.07 0.27
N PRO A 274 5.79 -5.13 -0.12
CA PRO A 274 4.36 -5.03 -0.36
C PRO A 274 3.55 -4.99 0.93
N LEU A 275 2.42 -4.30 0.83
CA LEU A 275 1.26 -4.50 1.70
C LEU A 275 0.08 -5.01 0.85
N ALA A 276 -0.79 -5.81 1.45
CA ALA A 276 -2.00 -6.32 0.82
C ALA A 276 -3.20 -6.20 1.75
N SER A 277 -4.37 -5.86 1.19
CA SER A 277 -5.58 -5.62 1.96
C SER A 277 -6.40 -6.88 2.28
N GLN A 278 -6.23 -7.97 1.52
CA GLN A 278 -7.08 -9.17 1.65
C GLN A 278 -6.34 -10.49 1.89
N SER A 279 -5.12 -10.66 1.39
CA SER A 279 -4.53 -11.99 1.27
C SER A 279 -3.00 -11.98 1.36
N VAL A 280 -2.44 -13.06 1.95
CA VAL A 280 -1.00 -13.32 1.98
C VAL A 280 -0.50 -13.71 0.57
N GLU A 281 -1.32 -14.41 -0.19
CA GLU A 281 -1.03 -14.82 -1.58
C GLU A 281 -0.78 -13.61 -2.49
N ASP A 282 -1.41 -12.46 -2.20
CA ASP A 282 -1.15 -11.23 -2.95
C ASP A 282 0.28 -10.68 -2.70
N LEU A 283 0.90 -10.97 -1.54
CA LEU A 283 2.31 -10.66 -1.31
C LEU A 283 3.22 -11.54 -2.19
N ASP A 284 2.89 -12.82 -2.37
CA ASP A 284 3.59 -13.72 -3.31
C ASP A 284 3.46 -13.21 -4.75
N LEU A 285 2.24 -12.83 -5.14
CA LEU A 285 1.95 -12.26 -6.45
C LEU A 285 2.81 -11.02 -6.72
N PHE A 286 2.88 -10.10 -5.76
CA PHE A 286 3.71 -8.89 -5.87
C PHE A 286 5.19 -9.23 -6.07
N GLN A 287 5.74 -10.12 -5.23
CA GLN A 287 7.15 -10.49 -5.30
C GLN A 287 7.50 -11.09 -6.67
N ARG A 288 6.62 -11.95 -7.19
CA ARG A 288 6.79 -12.60 -8.50
C ARG A 288 6.67 -11.61 -9.65
N ALA A 289 5.70 -10.70 -9.58
CA ALA A 289 5.50 -9.68 -10.61
C ALA A 289 6.77 -8.86 -10.88
N ILE A 290 7.65 -8.70 -9.88
CA ILE A 290 8.93 -8.00 -10.05
C ILE A 290 10.07 -8.97 -10.35
N LEU A 291 10.26 -10.00 -9.53
CA LEU A 291 11.44 -10.87 -9.61
C LEU A 291 11.48 -11.77 -10.85
N ASP A 292 10.32 -12.13 -11.41
CA ASP A 292 10.24 -12.90 -12.66
C ASP A 292 10.67 -12.06 -13.89
N GLN A 293 10.88 -10.75 -13.70
CA GLN A 293 11.40 -9.85 -14.72
C GLN A 293 12.91 -9.57 -14.58
N GLU A 294 13.59 -10.31 -13.70
CA GLU A 294 15.05 -10.30 -13.52
C GLU A 294 15.63 -8.89 -13.29
N PRO A 295 15.19 -8.18 -12.23
CA PRO A 295 15.56 -6.78 -12.00
C PRO A 295 17.06 -6.53 -11.80
N TRP A 296 17.80 -7.57 -11.43
CA TRP A 296 19.25 -7.54 -11.26
C TRP A 296 20.01 -7.33 -12.58
N GLU A 297 19.38 -7.50 -13.75
CA GLU A 297 19.99 -7.16 -15.04
C GLU A 297 20.11 -5.64 -15.25
N ILE A 298 19.29 -4.85 -14.55
CA ILE A 298 19.35 -3.38 -14.57
C ILE A 298 20.03 -2.85 -13.30
N GLU A 299 19.56 -3.26 -12.13
CA GLU A 299 20.17 -2.89 -10.84
C GLU A 299 21.07 -4.03 -10.35
N THR A 300 22.31 -4.05 -10.85
CA THR A 300 23.28 -5.15 -10.65
C THR A 300 23.75 -5.31 -9.19
N SER A 301 23.38 -4.40 -8.29
CA SER A 301 23.59 -4.54 -6.84
C SER A 301 22.60 -5.50 -6.17
N LEU A 302 21.53 -5.89 -6.87
CA LEU A 302 20.53 -6.83 -6.37
C LEU A 302 21.05 -8.26 -6.34
N VAL A 303 20.53 -9.06 -5.41
CA VAL A 303 20.83 -10.49 -5.32
C VAL A 303 20.09 -11.22 -6.45
N PRO A 304 20.80 -11.86 -7.41
CA PRO A 304 20.20 -12.42 -8.62
C PRO A 304 19.58 -13.80 -8.36
N ILE A 305 18.53 -13.84 -7.53
CA ILE A 305 17.84 -15.07 -7.16
C ILE A 305 16.37 -14.98 -7.59
N PRO A 306 15.92 -15.87 -8.51
CA PRO A 306 14.52 -15.98 -8.90
C PRO A 306 13.59 -16.26 -7.71
N TRP A 307 12.32 -15.91 -7.84
CA TRP A 307 11.33 -16.27 -6.83
C TRP A 307 11.04 -17.78 -6.91
N ARG A 308 11.32 -18.51 -5.82
CA ARG A 308 11.19 -19.97 -5.80
C ARG A 308 9.81 -20.35 -5.30
N ARG A 309 9.08 -21.14 -6.10
CA ARG A 309 7.87 -21.81 -5.63
C ARG A 309 8.26 -23.04 -4.82
N VAL A 310 7.92 -23.04 -3.54
CA VAL A 310 8.18 -24.17 -2.64
C VAL A 310 6.86 -24.89 -2.37
N LYS A 311 6.86 -26.22 -2.45
CA LYS A 311 5.70 -27.01 -2.01
C LYS A 311 5.63 -26.95 -0.50
N ALA A 312 4.47 -26.55 0.03
CA ALA A 312 4.26 -26.53 1.48
C ALA A 312 4.50 -27.93 2.08
N THR A 313 5.32 -27.99 3.12
CA THR A 313 5.56 -29.22 3.88
C THR A 313 4.84 -29.12 5.21
N LYS A 314 4.22 -30.22 5.67
CA LYS A 314 3.67 -30.31 7.03
C LYS A 314 4.78 -30.44 8.07
N ALA A 315 5.93 -30.97 7.66
CA ALA A 315 7.14 -31.03 8.47
C ALA A 315 7.87 -29.70 8.38
N MET A 316 7.64 -28.81 9.35
CA MET A 316 8.42 -27.61 9.58
C MET A 316 8.68 -27.45 11.07
N THR A 317 9.85 -26.94 11.42
CA THR A 317 10.17 -26.57 12.81
C THR A 317 9.98 -25.06 12.93
N VAL A 318 9.13 -24.64 13.86
CA VAL A 318 8.87 -23.22 14.15
C VAL A 318 9.48 -22.89 15.50
N GLY A 319 10.52 -22.06 15.51
CA GLY A 319 11.04 -21.47 16.73
C GLY A 319 10.12 -20.35 17.20
N ILE A 320 9.72 -20.37 18.47
CA ILE A 320 8.87 -19.35 19.09
C ILE A 320 9.67 -18.66 20.19
N MET A 321 9.81 -17.34 20.08
CA MET A 321 10.33 -16.47 21.12
C MET A 321 9.18 -15.60 21.61
N TRP A 322 8.76 -15.81 22.86
CA TRP A 322 7.60 -15.11 23.44
C TRP A 322 7.90 -13.66 23.82
N ASP A 323 9.16 -13.39 24.14
CA ASP A 323 9.66 -12.10 24.59
C ASP A 323 11.15 -12.03 24.19
N ASP A 324 11.58 -10.89 23.67
CA ASP A 324 12.98 -10.64 23.31
C ASP A 324 13.81 -10.08 24.48
N GLY A 325 13.16 -9.79 25.62
CA GLY A 325 13.78 -9.28 26.83
C GLY A 325 14.20 -7.81 26.75
N THR A 326 13.73 -7.06 25.75
CA THR A 326 14.14 -5.67 25.49
C THR A 326 13.04 -4.63 25.67
N ASP A 327 11.76 -5.01 25.62
CA ASP A 327 10.66 -4.08 25.85
C ASP A 327 10.43 -3.83 27.36
N TYR A 328 10.60 -2.57 27.80
CA TYR A 328 10.26 -2.11 29.16
C TYR A 328 8.76 -2.10 29.46
N ALA A 329 7.92 -2.37 28.46
CA ALA A 329 6.51 -2.64 28.60
C ALA A 329 6.28 -4.10 28.22
N ASP A 330 6.15 -4.96 29.23
CA ASP A 330 5.64 -6.33 29.13
C ASP A 330 4.68 -6.43 27.94
N ALA A 331 5.02 -7.19 26.89
CA ALA A 331 4.24 -7.26 25.64
C ALA A 331 2.75 -7.27 26.00
N SER A 332 2.06 -6.16 25.69
CA SER A 332 0.76 -5.87 26.32
C SER A 332 -0.17 -7.07 26.18
N ALA A 333 -1.02 -7.34 27.18
CA ALA A 333 -1.85 -8.55 27.25
C ALA A 333 -2.54 -8.99 25.93
N PRO A 334 -2.97 -8.10 25.01
CA PRO A 334 -3.53 -8.50 23.71
C PRO A 334 -2.51 -9.02 22.66
N ILE A 335 -1.22 -8.72 22.81
CA ILE A 335 -0.13 -9.11 21.89
C ILE A 335 0.35 -10.53 22.19
N ARG A 336 0.23 -10.98 23.45
CA ARG A 336 0.45 -12.39 23.81
C ARG A 336 -0.72 -13.22 23.29
N PRO A 337 -0.58 -14.00 22.20
CA PRO A 337 -1.62 -14.96 21.89
C PRO A 337 -1.74 -15.91 23.08
N SER A 338 -2.98 -16.33 23.41
CA SER A 338 -3.09 -17.41 24.40
C SER A 338 -2.29 -18.60 23.89
N PRO A 339 -1.57 -19.35 24.76
CA PRO A 339 -0.80 -20.52 24.35
C PRO A 339 -1.61 -21.53 23.50
N GLU A 340 -2.94 -21.49 23.62
CA GLU A 340 -3.90 -22.32 22.90
C GLU A 340 -4.03 -21.95 21.41
N LEU A 341 -3.94 -20.66 21.05
CA LEU A 341 -4.12 -20.17 19.67
C LEU A 341 -2.94 -20.53 18.73
N CYS A 342 -1.72 -20.61 19.27
CA CYS A 342 -0.53 -20.99 18.50
C CYS A 342 -0.31 -22.51 18.43
N ASN A 343 -0.85 -23.29 19.39
CA ASN A 343 -0.64 -24.73 19.48
C ASN A 343 -1.79 -25.59 18.92
N THR A 344 -2.91 -25.00 18.46
CA THR A 344 -3.93 -25.78 17.77
C THR A 344 -3.44 -26.25 16.40
N PRO A 345 -3.33 -27.57 16.14
CA PRO A 345 -3.14 -28.05 14.78
C PRO A 345 -4.32 -27.58 13.94
N LYS A 346 -4.08 -26.96 12.78
CA LYS A 346 -5.12 -26.73 11.79
C LYS A 346 -5.72 -28.08 11.41
N LYS A 347 -6.86 -28.45 12.01
CA LYS A 347 -7.63 -29.64 11.61
C LYS A 347 -8.02 -29.44 10.16
N SER A 348 -7.49 -30.28 9.28
CA SER A 348 -7.93 -30.34 7.90
C SER A 348 -9.41 -30.73 7.88
N SER A 349 -10.27 -29.85 7.37
CA SER A 349 -11.61 -30.22 6.93
C SER A 349 -11.47 -31.13 5.71
N SER A 350 -11.33 -32.43 5.95
CA SER A 350 -11.63 -33.44 4.95
C SER A 350 -13.15 -33.49 4.80
N GLN A 351 -13.69 -32.97 3.69
CA GLN A 351 -14.99 -33.42 3.22
C GLN A 351 -14.79 -34.79 2.54
N PRO A 352 -15.58 -35.82 2.91
CA PRO A 352 -15.50 -37.12 2.25
C PRO A 352 -16.24 -37.11 0.92
N ALA A 353 -15.60 -37.80 -0.05
CA ALA A 353 -16.05 -38.35 -1.34
C ALA A 353 -17.33 -37.80 -2.01
#